data_AF-A0A975PI55-F1
#
_entry.id   AF-A0A975PI55-F1
#
_cell.length_a   1.000
_cell.length_b   1.000
_cell.length_c   1.000
_cell.angle_alpha   90.00
_cell.angle_beta   90.00
_cell.angle_gamma   90.00
#
_symmetry.space_group_name_H-M   'P 1'
#
loop_
_entity.id
_entity.type
_entity.pdbx_description
1 polymer ?
#
loop_
_entity_poly.entity_id
_entity_poly.type
_entity_poly.pdbx_seq_one_letter_code
_entity_poly.pdbx_strand_id
1 'polypeptide(L)'
;MTYSADKEKLNYILVSSKDIKDDRDEILRIIPELIICVNCEQNMPYHIYNVFDHILETVNKVDFDSTLKITALLHDIGKPYRKTTVNNVDSFKGHEEASVIIANLILTRLGYEVDFIDKICRLIKYHDYKIIPTVEGVKEGINLVGDELMPYLFCFQKADLLAHSEQRYKPLLPKLNEAKIIYESLH
;
A
#
# COMPACT_ATOMS: atom_id res chain seq x y z
N MET A 1 -20.58 17.69 -8.96
CA MET A 1 -20.83 16.24 -9.05
C MET A 1 -20.47 15.62 -7.70
N THR A 2 -21.41 14.85 -7.16
CA THR A 2 -21.61 14.51 -5.74
C THR A 2 -20.70 13.37 -5.25
N TYR A 3 -19.39 13.60 -5.19
CA TYR A 3 -18.44 12.69 -4.52
C TYR A 3 -17.70 13.33 -3.33
N SER A 4 -17.96 14.61 -3.03
CA SER A 4 -17.36 15.30 -1.86
C SER A 4 -17.70 14.58 -0.55
N ALA A 5 -18.95 14.15 -0.39
CA ALA A 5 -19.40 13.46 0.82
C ALA A 5 -18.69 12.10 1.01
N ASP A 6 -18.52 11.31 -0.06
CA ASP A 6 -17.80 10.03 0.01
C ASP A 6 -16.30 10.24 0.30
N LYS A 7 -15.67 11.26 -0.31
CA LYS A 7 -14.28 11.65 -0.01
C LYS A 7 -14.12 12.05 1.46
N GLU A 8 -14.99 12.93 1.96
CA GLU A 8 -14.97 13.39 3.35
C GLU A 8 -15.19 12.23 4.33
N LYS A 9 -16.14 11.34 4.01
CA LYS A 9 -16.44 10.15 4.82
C LYS A 9 -15.27 9.17 4.83
N LEU A 10 -14.64 8.89 3.68
CA LEU A 10 -13.47 8.04 3.58
C LEU A 10 -12.31 8.61 4.39
N ASN A 11 -12.00 9.90 4.20
CA ASN A 11 -10.94 10.56 4.95
C ASN A 11 -11.19 10.49 6.46
N TYR A 12 -12.42 10.73 6.90
CA TYR A 12 -12.80 10.61 8.30
C TYR A 12 -12.55 9.20 8.84
N ILE A 13 -13.02 8.16 8.15
CA ILE A 13 -12.80 6.75 8.54
C ILE A 13 -11.30 6.46 8.68
N LEU A 14 -10.52 6.79 7.64
CA LEU A 14 -9.09 6.47 7.59
C LEU A 14 -8.26 7.11 8.73
N VAL A 15 -8.71 8.25 9.27
CA VAL A 15 -7.97 8.96 10.34
C VAL A 15 -8.61 8.86 11.73
N SER A 16 -9.80 8.29 11.86
CA SER A 16 -10.52 8.20 13.16
C SER A 16 -10.80 6.77 13.62
N SER A 17 -10.83 5.79 12.72
CA SER A 17 -11.11 4.41 13.07
C SER A 17 -9.97 3.81 13.89
N LYS A 18 -10.34 3.14 15.00
CA LYS A 18 -9.39 2.42 15.86
C LYS A 18 -8.94 1.11 15.24
N ASP A 19 -9.87 0.41 14.60
CA ASP A 19 -9.63 -0.73 13.73
C ASP A 19 -10.42 -0.50 12.44
N ILE A 20 -9.71 -0.39 11.32
CA ILE A 20 -10.32 -0.13 10.02
C ILE A 20 -11.26 -1.24 9.55
N LYS A 21 -11.16 -2.43 10.14
CA LYS A 21 -12.01 -3.58 9.82
C LYS A 21 -13.46 -3.37 10.20
N ASP A 22 -13.72 -2.55 11.23
CA ASP A 22 -15.08 -2.21 11.65
C ASP A 22 -15.82 -1.39 10.58
N ASP A 23 -15.09 -0.70 9.69
CA ASP A 23 -15.63 0.13 8.61
C ASP A 23 -15.62 -0.57 7.24
N ARG A 24 -15.35 -1.89 7.21
CA ARG A 24 -15.23 -2.67 5.97
C ARG A 24 -16.35 -2.43 4.97
N ASP A 25 -17.59 -2.53 5.40
CA ASP A 25 -18.75 -2.44 4.50
C ASP A 25 -18.92 -1.02 3.94
N GLU A 26 -18.59 0.00 4.73
CA GLU A 26 -18.62 1.40 4.30
C GLU A 26 -17.48 1.72 3.34
N ILE A 27 -16.28 1.16 3.58
CA ILE A 27 -15.15 1.26 2.64
C ILE A 27 -15.50 0.63 1.30
N LEU A 28 -16.11 -0.57 1.30
CA LEU A 28 -16.54 -1.24 0.06
C LEU A 28 -17.68 -0.48 -0.64
N ARG A 29 -18.55 0.22 0.11
CA ARG A 29 -19.56 1.11 -0.47
C ARG A 29 -18.93 2.29 -1.20
N ILE A 30 -17.89 2.91 -0.62
CA ILE A 30 -17.21 4.08 -1.19
C ILE A 30 -16.26 3.70 -2.34
N ILE A 31 -15.57 2.56 -2.19
CA ILE A 31 -14.58 2.01 -3.12
C ILE A 31 -14.99 0.58 -3.52
N PRO A 32 -16.04 0.43 -4.35
CA PRO A 32 -16.51 -0.88 -4.80
C PRO A 32 -15.45 -1.67 -5.59
N GLU A 33 -14.43 -1.00 -6.13
CA GLU A 33 -13.29 -1.64 -6.80
C GLU A 33 -12.52 -2.58 -5.87
N LEU A 34 -12.62 -2.43 -4.54
CA LEU A 34 -12.03 -3.34 -3.56
C LEU A 34 -12.80 -4.67 -3.39
N ILE A 35 -14.05 -4.77 -3.88
CA ILE A 35 -14.87 -5.99 -3.71
C ILE A 35 -14.18 -7.23 -4.30
N ILE A 36 -13.49 -7.09 -5.44
CA ILE A 36 -12.75 -8.21 -6.05
C ILE A 36 -11.59 -8.71 -5.18
N CYS A 37 -11.04 -7.86 -4.29
CA CYS A 37 -9.98 -8.24 -3.37
C CYS A 37 -10.47 -9.14 -2.24
N VAL A 38 -11.77 -9.06 -1.87
CA VAL A 38 -12.36 -9.80 -0.73
C VAL A 38 -12.20 -11.30 -0.86
N ASN A 39 -12.38 -11.83 -2.08
CA ASN A 39 -12.30 -13.27 -2.35
C ASN A 39 -10.98 -13.66 -3.06
N CYS A 40 -10.00 -12.74 -3.09
CA CYS A 40 -8.73 -12.99 -3.75
C CYS A 40 -7.73 -13.60 -2.76
N GLU A 41 -7.67 -14.93 -2.72
CA GLU A 41 -6.68 -15.65 -1.91
C GLU A 41 -5.24 -15.36 -2.37
N GLN A 42 -4.29 -15.49 -1.45
CA GLN A 42 -2.86 -15.33 -1.72
C GLN A 42 -2.10 -16.60 -1.33
N ASN A 43 -2.25 -17.68 -2.10
CA ASN A 43 -1.66 -18.98 -1.79
C ASN A 43 -0.13 -18.97 -1.94
N MET A 44 0.57 -18.47 -0.92
CA MET A 44 2.03 -18.45 -0.80
C MET A 44 2.41 -18.53 0.68
N PRO A 45 3.54 -19.17 1.08
CA PRO A 45 3.89 -19.41 2.49
C PRO A 45 3.93 -18.20 3.42
N TYR A 46 4.02 -17.00 2.87
CA TYR A 46 4.23 -15.76 3.61
C TYR A 46 2.96 -14.90 3.78
N HIS A 47 1.89 -15.22 3.04
CA HIS A 47 0.61 -14.53 3.17
C HIS A 47 -0.30 -15.33 4.11
N ILE A 48 -0.87 -14.63 5.07
CA ILE A 48 -1.80 -15.19 6.07
C ILE A 48 -3.22 -14.65 5.91
N TYR A 49 -3.43 -13.83 4.88
CA TYR A 49 -4.69 -13.13 4.58
C TYR A 49 -4.96 -13.19 3.08
N ASN A 50 -6.24 -13.14 2.69
CA ASN A 50 -6.62 -12.72 1.35
C ASN A 50 -6.17 -11.27 1.09
N VAL A 51 -6.25 -10.81 -0.16
CA VAL A 51 -5.77 -9.47 -0.55
C VAL A 51 -6.46 -8.35 0.26
N PHE A 52 -7.78 -8.43 0.46
CA PHE A 52 -8.50 -7.36 1.15
C PHE A 52 -8.18 -7.28 2.65
N ASP A 53 -8.16 -8.42 3.34
CA ASP A 53 -7.81 -8.46 4.76
C ASP A 53 -6.35 -8.03 4.98
N HIS A 54 -5.45 -8.35 4.06
CA HIS A 54 -4.08 -7.84 4.07
C HIS A 54 -4.04 -6.32 3.93
N ILE A 55 -4.78 -5.75 2.98
CA ILE A 55 -4.92 -4.29 2.81
C ILE A 55 -5.38 -3.63 4.12
N LEU A 56 -6.45 -4.13 4.75
CA LEU A 56 -6.95 -3.56 6.00
C LEU A 56 -5.94 -3.69 7.15
N GLU A 57 -5.24 -4.82 7.24
CA GLU A 57 -4.17 -5.03 8.21
C GLU A 57 -2.97 -4.08 8.02
N THR A 58 -2.64 -3.73 6.78
CA THR A 58 -1.62 -2.73 6.45
C THR A 58 -2.11 -1.33 6.81
N VAL A 59 -3.38 -0.98 6.51
CA VAL A 59 -3.99 0.30 6.89
C VAL A 59 -3.97 0.50 8.41
N ASN A 60 -4.22 -0.54 9.21
CA ASN A 60 -4.14 -0.46 10.67
C ASN A 60 -2.72 -0.21 11.22
N LYS A 61 -1.67 -0.54 10.46
CA LYS A 61 -0.27 -0.45 10.91
C LYS A 61 0.45 0.81 10.47
N VAL A 62 -0.09 1.57 9.51
CA VAL A 62 0.46 2.88 9.14
C VAL A 62 -0.03 3.98 10.09
N ASP A 63 0.77 5.03 10.22
CA ASP A 63 0.46 6.22 11.02
C ASP A 63 -0.83 6.90 10.53
N PHE A 64 -1.44 7.73 11.40
CA PHE A 64 -2.64 8.53 11.09
C PHE A 64 -2.33 9.72 10.17
N ASP A 65 -1.76 9.42 9.01
CA ASP A 65 -1.48 10.34 7.91
C ASP A 65 -2.32 9.94 6.69
N SER A 66 -2.97 10.91 6.05
CA SER A 66 -3.86 10.64 4.92
C SER A 66 -3.13 10.03 3.72
N THR A 67 -1.88 10.43 3.48
CA THR A 67 -1.06 9.91 2.39
C THR A 67 -0.77 8.43 2.61
N LEU A 68 -0.33 8.07 3.81
CA LEU A 68 -0.05 6.68 4.19
C LEU A 68 -1.32 5.82 4.18
N LYS A 69 -2.42 6.30 4.76
CA LYS A 69 -3.68 5.54 4.86
C LYS A 69 -4.28 5.24 3.49
N ILE A 70 -4.30 6.22 2.59
CA ILE A 70 -4.82 6.02 1.22
C ILE A 70 -3.87 5.14 0.40
N THR A 71 -2.55 5.33 0.53
CA THR A 71 -1.57 4.42 -0.11
C THR A 71 -1.80 2.99 0.36
N ALA A 72 -1.94 2.77 1.67
CA ALA A 72 -2.18 1.45 2.23
C ALA A 72 -3.48 0.82 1.78
N LEU A 73 -4.56 1.60 1.67
CA LEU A 73 -5.85 1.08 1.22
C LEU A 73 -5.81 0.60 -0.24
N LEU A 74 -4.94 1.17 -1.07
CA LEU A 74 -4.95 0.97 -2.51
C LEU A 74 -3.72 0.25 -3.07
N HIS A 75 -2.67 -0.01 -2.26
CA HIS A 75 -1.39 -0.50 -2.76
C HIS A 75 -1.50 -1.81 -3.56
N ASP A 76 -2.40 -2.70 -3.13
CA ASP A 76 -2.53 -4.07 -3.64
C ASP A 76 -3.82 -4.33 -4.44
N ILE A 77 -4.60 -3.28 -4.72
CA ILE A 77 -5.89 -3.41 -5.41
C ILE A 77 -5.77 -4.02 -6.82
N GLY A 78 -4.58 -3.96 -7.42
CA GLY A 78 -4.24 -4.57 -8.71
C GLY A 78 -3.98 -6.07 -8.67
N LYS A 79 -3.73 -6.67 -7.50
CA LYS A 79 -3.38 -8.10 -7.37
C LYS A 79 -4.39 -9.03 -8.04
N PRO A 80 -5.72 -8.91 -7.83
CA PRO A 80 -6.69 -9.82 -8.46
C PRO A 80 -6.61 -9.84 -9.99
N TYR A 81 -6.25 -8.72 -10.62
CA TYR A 81 -6.12 -8.60 -12.08
C TYR A 81 -4.82 -9.17 -12.64
N ARG A 82 -3.85 -9.47 -11.78
CA ARG A 82 -2.52 -10.02 -12.13
C ARG A 82 -2.28 -11.40 -11.56
N LYS A 83 -3.27 -11.99 -10.90
CA LYS A 83 -3.16 -13.29 -10.27
C LYS A 83 -2.90 -14.38 -11.30
N THR A 84 -1.79 -15.11 -11.11
CA THR A 84 -1.45 -16.32 -11.85
C THR A 84 -1.13 -17.43 -10.85
N THR A 85 -1.76 -18.59 -11.01
CA THR A 85 -1.57 -19.75 -10.13
C THR A 85 -0.84 -20.86 -10.88
N VAL A 86 0.31 -21.29 -10.36
CA VAL A 86 1.09 -22.44 -10.88
C VAL A 86 1.40 -23.37 -9.72
N ASN A 87 1.04 -24.64 -9.84
CA ASN A 87 1.25 -25.65 -8.78
C ASN A 87 0.71 -25.21 -7.40
N ASN A 88 -0.49 -24.61 -7.37
CA ASN A 88 -1.13 -24.06 -6.17
C ASN A 88 -0.36 -22.91 -5.49
N VAL A 89 0.61 -22.31 -6.18
CA VAL A 89 1.32 -21.11 -5.73
C VAL A 89 0.84 -19.92 -6.55
N ASP A 90 0.35 -18.90 -5.87
CA ASP A 90 -0.12 -17.65 -6.48
C ASP A 90 1.04 -16.67 -6.71
N SER A 91 0.99 -15.95 -7.82
CA SER A 91 1.90 -14.85 -8.16
C SER A 91 1.13 -13.66 -8.72
N PHE A 92 1.65 -12.45 -8.50
CA PHE A 92 0.97 -11.19 -8.83
C PHE A 92 1.91 -10.24 -9.57
N LYS A 93 2.62 -10.74 -10.58
CA LYS A 93 3.63 -9.93 -11.28
C LYS A 93 2.97 -8.74 -12.01
N GLY A 94 3.49 -7.53 -11.79
CA GLY A 94 2.97 -6.30 -12.39
C GLY A 94 1.67 -5.80 -11.76
N HIS A 95 1.43 -6.17 -10.49
CA HIS A 95 0.28 -5.71 -9.72
C HIS A 95 0.44 -4.24 -9.34
N GLU A 96 1.68 -3.79 -9.13
CA GLU A 96 2.04 -2.42 -8.86
C GLU A 96 1.53 -1.47 -9.96
N GLU A 97 1.72 -1.78 -11.24
CA GLU A 97 1.16 -0.95 -12.32
C GLU A 97 -0.36 -1.02 -12.40
N ALA A 98 -0.95 -2.19 -12.15
CA ALA A 98 -2.40 -2.34 -12.13
C ALA A 98 -3.02 -1.54 -10.98
N SER A 99 -2.42 -1.58 -9.78
CA SER A 99 -2.84 -0.82 -8.62
C SER A 99 -2.76 0.68 -8.88
N VAL A 100 -1.70 1.17 -9.52
CA VAL A 100 -1.58 2.59 -9.91
C VAL A 100 -2.73 3.03 -10.80
N ILE A 101 -3.05 2.26 -11.84
CA ILE A 101 -4.13 2.60 -12.78
C ILE A 101 -5.47 2.69 -12.04
N ILE A 102 -5.76 1.69 -11.20
CA ILE A 102 -7.03 1.62 -10.47
C ILE A 102 -7.09 2.74 -9.41
N ALA A 103 -6.01 2.97 -8.67
CA ALA A 103 -5.93 4.03 -7.67
C ALA A 103 -6.13 5.43 -8.29
N ASN A 104 -5.50 5.70 -9.44
CA ASN A 104 -5.69 6.97 -10.15
C ASN A 104 -7.16 7.19 -10.54
N LEU A 105 -7.83 6.16 -11.06
CA LEU A 105 -9.26 6.22 -11.41
C LEU A 105 -10.14 6.48 -10.18
N ILE A 106 -9.90 5.77 -9.07
CA ILE A 106 -10.66 5.93 -7.83
C ILE A 106 -10.50 7.34 -7.26
N LEU A 107 -9.25 7.81 -7.13
CA LEU A 107 -8.98 9.11 -6.50
C LEU A 107 -9.46 10.27 -7.37
N THR A 108 -9.37 10.14 -8.70
CA THR A 108 -9.95 11.11 -9.64
C THR A 108 -11.47 11.12 -9.51
N ARG A 109 -12.12 9.95 -9.44
CA ARG A 109 -13.58 9.82 -9.22
C ARG A 109 -14.01 10.49 -7.92
N LEU A 110 -13.25 10.32 -6.83
CA LEU A 110 -13.51 10.93 -5.53
C LEU A 110 -13.14 12.42 -5.47
N GLY A 111 -12.51 12.97 -6.51
CA GLY A 111 -12.16 14.38 -6.60
C GLY A 111 -11.03 14.79 -5.64
N TYR A 112 -10.01 13.95 -5.51
CA TYR A 112 -8.73 14.35 -4.90
C TYR A 112 -7.94 15.25 -5.85
N GLU A 113 -7.11 16.12 -5.29
CA GLU A 113 -6.24 17.01 -6.06
C GLU A 113 -5.18 16.22 -6.82
N VAL A 114 -4.83 16.67 -8.03
CA VAL A 114 -3.90 15.97 -8.93
C VAL A 114 -2.56 15.70 -8.26
N ASP A 115 -1.96 16.70 -7.61
CA ASP A 115 -0.68 16.54 -6.91
C ASP A 115 -0.74 15.47 -5.81
N PHE A 116 -1.88 15.34 -5.12
CA PHE A 116 -2.08 14.31 -4.11
C PHE A 116 -2.19 12.93 -4.76
N ILE A 117 -2.95 12.82 -5.86
CA ILE A 117 -3.08 11.58 -6.64
C ILE A 117 -1.71 11.11 -7.12
N ASP A 118 -0.89 12.01 -7.65
CA ASP A 118 0.44 11.69 -8.17
C ASP A 118 1.37 11.18 -7.07
N LYS A 119 1.35 11.78 -5.88
CA LYS A 119 2.10 11.30 -4.71
C LYS A 119 1.68 9.88 -4.32
N ILE A 120 0.37 9.63 -4.18
CA ILE A 120 -0.16 8.30 -3.84
C ILE A 120 0.22 7.27 -4.92
N CYS A 121 0.01 7.60 -6.19
CA CYS A 121 0.34 6.71 -7.30
C CYS A 121 1.84 6.40 -7.33
N ARG A 122 2.70 7.36 -7.00
CA ARG A 122 4.15 7.11 -6.90
C ARG A 122 4.49 6.14 -5.79
N LEU A 123 3.91 6.31 -4.60
CA LEU A 123 4.11 5.39 -3.47
C LEU A 123 3.60 3.99 -3.80
N ILE A 124 2.38 3.86 -4.36
CA ILE A 124 1.82 2.57 -4.80
C ILE A 124 2.71 1.90 -5.85
N LYS A 125 3.25 2.65 -6.81
CA LYS A 125 4.10 2.07 -7.86
C LYS A 125 5.35 1.38 -7.31
N TYR A 126 5.95 1.93 -6.26
CA TYR A 126 7.21 1.45 -5.70
C TYR A 126 7.06 0.78 -4.34
N HIS A 127 5.83 0.45 -3.95
CA HIS A 127 5.52 -0.03 -2.62
C HIS A 127 6.26 -1.33 -2.27
N ASP A 128 6.40 -2.28 -3.21
CA ASP A 128 7.17 -3.53 -3.04
C ASP A 128 8.62 -3.42 -3.59
N TYR A 129 9.10 -2.20 -3.92
CA TYR A 129 10.47 -2.02 -4.36
C TYR A 129 11.46 -2.28 -3.22
N LYS A 130 12.41 -3.19 -3.45
CA LYS A 130 13.39 -3.60 -2.43
C LYS A 130 14.55 -2.62 -2.39
N ILE A 131 14.53 -1.72 -1.41
CA ILE A 131 15.66 -0.82 -1.14
C ILE A 131 16.80 -1.65 -0.52
N ILE A 132 17.93 -1.72 -1.23
CA ILE A 132 19.13 -2.38 -0.74
C ILE A 132 19.81 -1.46 0.30
N PRO A 133 20.22 -1.97 1.48
CA PRO A 133 20.85 -1.17 2.53
C PRO A 133 22.31 -0.83 2.19
N THR A 134 22.50 -0.09 1.10
CA THR A 134 23.76 0.54 0.71
C THR A 134 23.48 1.98 0.31
N VAL A 135 24.50 2.83 0.28
CA VAL A 135 24.34 4.23 -0.18
C VAL A 135 23.79 4.28 -1.60
N GLU A 136 24.27 3.41 -2.48
CA GLU A 136 23.81 3.30 -3.87
C GLU A 136 22.36 2.83 -3.96
N GLY A 137 21.98 1.81 -3.18
CA GLY A 137 20.61 1.29 -3.16
C GLY A 137 19.59 2.30 -2.62
N VAL A 138 19.97 3.06 -1.61
CA VAL A 138 19.16 4.16 -1.08
C VAL A 138 19.06 5.30 -2.09
N LYS A 139 20.16 5.68 -2.76
CA LYS A 139 20.13 6.69 -3.83
C LYS A 139 19.27 6.25 -5.01
N GLU A 140 19.27 4.96 -5.35
CA GLU A 140 18.36 4.41 -6.36
C GLU A 140 16.90 4.56 -5.92
N GLY A 141 16.59 4.24 -4.66
CA GLY A 141 15.28 4.49 -4.06
C GLY A 141 14.86 5.96 -4.15
N ILE A 142 15.75 6.90 -3.79
CA ILE A 142 15.52 8.36 -3.91
C ILE A 142 15.24 8.74 -5.36
N ASN A 143 16.02 8.23 -6.33
CA ASN A 143 15.81 8.53 -7.75
C ASN A 143 14.47 7.98 -8.27
N LEU A 144 14.04 6.83 -7.75
CA LEU A 144 12.77 6.21 -8.12
C LEU A 144 11.58 6.87 -7.45
N VAL A 145 11.64 7.27 -6.19
CA VAL A 145 10.43 7.69 -5.46
C VAL A 145 10.40 9.20 -5.23
N GLY A 146 11.56 9.84 -5.21
CA GLY A 146 11.74 11.24 -4.83
C GLY A 146 12.08 11.33 -3.34
N ASP A 147 13.02 12.21 -2.99
CA ASP A 147 13.52 12.35 -1.63
C ASP A 147 12.41 12.71 -0.62
N GLU A 148 11.48 13.59 -1.00
CA GLU A 148 10.31 13.97 -0.18
C GLU A 148 9.44 12.77 0.22
N LEU A 149 9.34 11.76 -0.64
CA LEU A 149 8.45 10.61 -0.45
C LEU A 149 9.15 9.41 0.19
N MET A 150 10.47 9.42 0.32
CA MET A 150 11.22 8.32 0.94
C MET A 150 10.79 8.03 2.39
N PRO A 151 10.58 9.04 3.27
CA PRO A 151 10.08 8.78 4.62
C PRO A 151 8.72 8.07 4.63
N TYR A 152 7.80 8.48 3.74
CA TYR A 152 6.49 7.84 3.59
C TYR A 152 6.62 6.39 3.12
N LEU A 153 7.50 6.14 2.14
CA LEU A 153 7.75 4.80 1.64
C LEU A 153 8.30 3.88 2.73
N PHE A 154 9.28 4.32 3.53
CA PHE A 154 9.80 3.51 4.64
C PHE A 154 8.73 3.19 5.69
N CYS A 155 7.90 4.18 6.07
CA CYS A 155 6.80 3.96 7.01
C CYS A 155 5.78 2.97 6.44
N PHE A 156 5.39 3.15 5.18
CA PHE A 156 4.48 2.26 4.48
C PHE A 156 5.02 0.82 4.38
N GLN A 157 6.24 0.65 3.87
CA GLN A 157 6.87 -0.67 3.69
C GLN A 157 7.02 -1.43 5.00
N LYS A 158 7.30 -0.72 6.10
CA LYS A 158 7.34 -1.33 7.43
C LYS A 158 5.97 -1.85 7.83
N ALA A 159 4.92 -1.07 7.67
CA ALA A 159 3.56 -1.46 8.02
C ALA A 159 3.09 -2.67 7.20
N ASP A 160 3.34 -2.63 5.88
CA ASP A 160 2.97 -3.70 4.97
C ASP A 160 3.71 -5.00 5.26
N LEU A 161 5.02 -4.89 5.52
CA LEU A 161 5.83 -6.04 5.90
C LEU A 161 5.32 -6.66 7.21
N LEU A 162 4.96 -5.84 8.20
CA LEU A 162 4.40 -6.31 9.48
C LEU A 162 2.97 -6.88 9.35
N ALA A 163 2.29 -6.68 8.22
CA ALA A 163 1.01 -7.32 7.91
C ALA A 163 1.17 -8.73 7.28
N HIS A 164 2.40 -9.20 7.08
CA HIS A 164 2.72 -10.55 6.63
C HIS A 164 3.05 -11.49 7.80
N SER A 165 3.27 -12.78 7.50
CA SER A 165 3.71 -13.75 8.51
C SER A 165 5.06 -13.38 9.14
N GLU A 166 5.28 -13.84 10.36
CA GLU A 166 6.55 -13.64 11.07
C GLU A 166 7.77 -14.17 10.30
N GLN A 167 7.60 -15.27 9.57
CA GLN A 167 8.64 -15.83 8.71
C GLN A 167 9.05 -14.86 7.58
N ARG A 168 8.12 -14.01 7.13
CA ARG A 168 8.36 -13.01 6.10
C ARG A 168 9.03 -11.75 6.66
N TYR A 169 8.48 -11.17 7.73
CA TYR A 169 8.98 -9.87 8.19
C TYR A 169 10.28 -9.94 8.97
N LYS A 170 10.50 -10.98 9.78
CA LYS A 170 11.70 -11.10 10.63
C LYS A 170 13.03 -10.89 9.86
N PRO A 171 13.25 -11.54 8.70
CA PRO A 171 14.51 -11.36 7.96
C PRO A 171 14.59 -10.07 7.14
N LEU A 172 13.46 -9.43 6.83
CA LEU A 172 13.39 -8.27 5.94
C LEU A 172 13.37 -6.94 6.71
N LEU A 173 12.75 -6.91 7.89
CA LEU A 173 12.60 -5.70 8.69
C LEU A 173 13.95 -5.07 9.11
N PRO A 174 14.98 -5.84 9.52
CA PRO A 174 16.29 -5.26 9.82
C PRO A 174 16.93 -4.58 8.60
N LYS A 175 16.78 -5.16 7.40
CA LYS A 175 17.32 -4.59 6.15
C LYS A 175 16.63 -3.27 5.78
N LEU A 176 15.31 -3.22 5.96
CA LEU A 176 14.55 -1.98 5.75
C LEU A 176 14.98 -0.88 6.73
N ASN A 177 15.18 -1.24 8.00
CA ASN A 177 15.65 -0.29 9.02
C ASN A 177 17.08 0.19 8.72
N GLU A 178 17.98 -0.69 8.27
CA GLU A 178 19.34 -0.32 7.88
C GLU A 178 19.33 0.64 6.67
N ALA A 179 18.52 0.36 5.66
CA ALA A 179 18.33 1.28 4.53
C ALA A 179 17.79 2.65 4.96
N LYS A 180 16.87 2.69 5.94
CA LYS A 180 16.37 3.93 6.52
C LYS A 180 17.46 4.71 7.26
N ILE A 181 18.30 4.04 8.06
CA ILE A 181 19.43 4.70 8.76
C ILE A 181 20.42 5.30 7.76
N ILE A 182 20.73 4.57 6.68
CA ILE A 182 21.59 5.08 5.61
C ILE A 182 20.97 6.32 4.98
N TYR A 183 19.67 6.29 4.65
CA TYR A 183 18.93 7.45 4.14
C TYR A 183 19.05 8.67 5.06
N GLU A 184 18.81 8.49 6.36
CA GLU A 184 18.92 9.58 7.35
C GLU A 184 20.34 10.14 7.47
N SER A 185 21.38 9.34 7.19
CA SER A 185 22.78 9.78 7.21
C SER A 185 23.22 10.59 5.96
N LEU A 186 22.38 10.65 4.92
CA LEU A 186 22.65 11.45 3.72
C LEU A 186 22.28 12.93 3.89
N HIS A 187 21.62 13.29 5.00
CA HIS A 187 21.10 14.60 5.34
C HIS A 187 21.72 15.13 6.64
#